data_AF-A0AAV8ZRM3-F1
#
_entry.id   AF-A0AAV8ZRM3-F1
#
_cell.length_a   1.000
_cell.length_b   1.000
_cell.length_c   1.000
_cell.angle_alpha   90.00
_cell.angle_beta   90.00
_cell.angle_gamma   90.00
#
_symmetry.space_group_name_H-M   'P 1'
#
loop_
_entity.id
_entity.type
_entity.pdbx_description
1 polymer ?
#
loop_
_entity_poly.entity_id
_entity_poly.type
_entity_poly.pdbx_seq_one_letter_code
_entity_poly.pdbx_strand_id
1 'polypeptide(L)'
;MKKKIEQSGEKWHLSGDATYPIRVWLLTPFRDYANLTPKQTICNYRLSSARVKIENAFGLLKQRFRQLQRLEFLRVLNTSRFIIACCVLHNLCIMNNDLWESVTEIEDEIVPVELNDDDAARQPGEVKRIRIQAYI
;
A
#
# COMPACT_ATOMS: atom_id res chain seq x y z
N MET A 1 -10.82 -13.09 -14.33
CA MET A 1 -9.97 -12.84 -13.14
C MET A 1 -10.61 -13.20 -11.80
N LYS A 2 -11.93 -13.04 -11.58
CA LYS A 2 -12.60 -13.30 -10.29
C LYS A 2 -12.52 -14.76 -9.77
N LYS A 3 -12.45 -15.77 -10.64
CA LYS A 3 -12.43 -17.21 -10.26
C LYS A 3 -11.10 -17.73 -9.68
N LYS A 4 -10.01 -16.94 -9.70
CA LYS A 4 -8.65 -17.45 -9.43
C LYS A 4 -8.12 -17.17 -8.02
N ILE A 5 -8.74 -16.24 -7.28
CA ILE A 5 -8.29 -15.81 -5.94
C ILE A 5 -8.80 -16.77 -4.84
N GLU A 6 -9.87 -17.54 -5.10
CA GLU A 6 -10.48 -18.46 -4.13
C GLU A 6 -9.61 -19.67 -3.76
N GLN A 7 -8.56 -20.01 -4.53
CA GLN A 7 -7.70 -21.18 -4.25
C GLN A 7 -6.64 -20.94 -3.17
N SER A 8 -6.50 -19.70 -2.65
CA SER A 8 -5.50 -19.34 -1.62
C SER A 8 -6.00 -19.51 -0.17
N GLY A 9 -7.25 -19.93 0.05
CA GLY A 9 -7.85 -20.07 1.39
C GLY A 9 -8.36 -18.75 2.00
N GLU A 10 -7.86 -17.59 1.55
CA GLU A 10 -8.39 -16.27 1.91
C GLU A 10 -8.64 -15.43 0.66
N LYS A 11 -9.87 -14.92 0.53
CA LYS A 11 -10.34 -14.15 -0.62
C LYS A 11 -9.60 -12.82 -0.81
N TRP A 12 -9.01 -12.28 0.25
CA TRP A 12 -8.39 -10.96 0.27
C TRP A 12 -7.12 -10.97 1.14
N HIS A 13 -6.25 -9.99 0.91
CA HIS A 13 -5.08 -9.70 1.75
C HIS A 13 -4.79 -8.20 1.69
N LEU A 14 -4.18 -7.67 2.75
CA LEU A 14 -3.62 -6.34 2.75
C LEU A 14 -2.29 -6.34 2.00
N SER A 15 -1.97 -5.23 1.33
CA SER A 15 -0.67 -5.01 0.73
C SER A 15 0.17 -4.15 1.67
N GLY A 16 1.29 -4.68 2.14
CA GLY A 16 2.26 -3.97 2.97
C GLY A 16 3.53 -3.65 2.19
N ASP A 17 4.30 -2.69 2.71
CA ASP A 17 5.66 -2.44 2.26
C ASP A 17 6.65 -3.46 2.85
N ALA A 18 7.94 -3.30 2.52
CA ALA A 18 9.00 -4.19 3.00
C ALA A 18 9.30 -4.02 4.51
N THR A 19 8.82 -2.94 5.13
CA THR A 19 8.99 -2.65 6.56
C THR A 19 7.99 -3.41 7.43
N TYR A 20 6.90 -3.92 6.87
CA TYR A 20 6.00 -4.79 7.61
C TYR A 20 6.48 -6.25 7.55
N PRO A 21 6.36 -7.00 8.66
CA PRO A 21 6.59 -8.42 8.62
C PRO A 21 5.43 -9.11 7.88
N ILE A 22 5.76 -10.14 7.10
CA ILE A 22 4.73 -10.89 6.36
C ILE A 22 3.79 -11.61 7.33
N ARG A 23 2.49 -11.61 7.00
CA ARG A 23 1.43 -12.31 7.74
C ARG A 23 0.52 -13.04 6.77
N VAL A 24 -0.32 -13.93 7.28
CA VAL A 24 -1.36 -14.58 6.47
C VAL A 24 -2.28 -13.53 5.85
N TRP A 25 -2.63 -12.47 6.58
CA TRP A 25 -3.51 -11.40 6.11
C TRP A 25 -2.76 -10.21 5.46
N LEU A 26 -1.41 -10.17 5.49
CA LEU A 26 -0.59 -9.07 4.97
C LEU A 26 0.50 -9.58 4.03
N LEU A 27 0.41 -9.20 2.76
CA LEU A 27 1.38 -9.54 1.75
C LEU A 27 2.44 -8.44 1.64
N THR A 28 3.70 -8.81 1.79
CA THR A 28 4.85 -7.90 1.65
C THR A 28 5.81 -8.42 0.57
N PRO A 29 6.55 -7.52 -0.10
CA PRO A 29 7.49 -7.92 -1.15
C PRO A 29 8.57 -8.88 -0.63
N PHE A 30 9.12 -9.68 -1.53
CA PHE A 30 10.33 -10.44 -1.26
C PHE A 30 11.48 -9.46 -0.98
N ARG A 31 12.21 -9.68 0.12
CA ARG A 31 13.44 -8.92 0.41
C ARG A 31 14.46 -9.19 -0.69
N ASP A 32 14.99 -8.13 -1.28
CA ASP A 32 15.96 -8.25 -2.37
C ASP A 32 17.38 -8.36 -1.80
N TYR A 33 17.88 -9.59 -1.72
CA TYR A 33 19.26 -9.90 -1.36
C TYR A 33 20.12 -10.18 -2.61
N ALA A 34 19.81 -9.51 -3.73
CA ALA A 34 20.45 -9.67 -5.04
C ALA A 34 20.21 -11.03 -5.75
N ASN A 35 19.31 -11.86 -5.24
CA ASN A 35 19.05 -13.22 -5.76
C ASN A 35 17.55 -13.51 -5.93
N LEU A 36 16.76 -12.53 -6.35
CA LEU A 36 15.34 -12.75 -6.63
C LEU A 36 15.16 -13.60 -7.90
N THR A 37 14.37 -14.67 -7.78
CA THR A 37 13.94 -15.44 -8.96
C THR A 37 13.04 -14.59 -9.86
N PRO A 38 12.97 -14.86 -11.18
CA PRO A 38 12.12 -14.09 -12.10
C PRO A 38 10.66 -13.97 -11.64
N LYS A 39 10.11 -15.04 -11.04
CA LYS A 39 8.74 -15.03 -10.49
C LYS A 39 8.62 -14.11 -9.26
N GLN A 40 9.64 -14.04 -8.40
CA GLN A 40 9.64 -13.13 -7.24
C GLN A 40 9.75 -11.68 -7.71
N THR A 41 10.58 -11.40 -8.72
CA THR A 41 10.70 -10.08 -9.34
C THR A 41 9.36 -9.60 -9.92
N ILE A 42 8.65 -10.47 -10.65
CA ILE A 42 7.31 -10.14 -11.17
C ILE A 42 6.32 -9.87 -10.03
N CYS A 43 6.35 -10.66 -8.96
CA CYS A 43 5.50 -10.45 -7.79
C CYS A 43 5.77 -9.08 -7.14
N ASN A 44 7.04 -8.77 -6.86
CA ASN A 44 7.47 -7.47 -6.33
C ASN A 44 7.06 -6.31 -7.24
N TYR A 45 7.24 -6.47 -8.56
CA TYR A 45 6.82 -5.47 -9.54
C TYR A 45 5.31 -5.20 -9.47
N ARG A 46 4.47 -6.23 -9.34
CA ARG A 46 3.02 -6.03 -9.21
C ARG A 46 2.61 -5.37 -7.90
N LEU A 47 3.22 -5.76 -6.79
CA LEU A 47 3.00 -5.10 -5.50
C LEU A 47 3.40 -3.62 -5.58
N SER A 48 4.57 -3.32 -6.15
CA SER A 48 5.05 -1.96 -6.35
C SER A 48 4.12 -1.16 -7.27
N SER A 49 3.69 -1.74 -8.40
CA SER A 49 2.76 -1.10 -9.34
C SER A 49 1.42 -0.74 -8.71
N ALA A 50 0.92 -1.58 -7.80
CA ALA A 50 -0.30 -1.27 -7.04
C ALA A 50 -0.07 -0.11 -6.06
N ARG A 51 1.09 -0.10 -5.38
CA ARG A 51 1.46 0.98 -4.46
C ARG A 51 1.66 2.32 -5.15
N VAL A 52 2.32 2.37 -6.30
CA VAL A 52 2.49 3.60 -7.09
C VAL A 52 1.14 4.27 -7.38
N LYS A 53 0.10 3.49 -7.68
CA LYS A 53 -1.25 4.05 -7.89
C LYS A 53 -1.86 4.64 -6.61
N ILE A 54 -1.63 3.98 -5.47
CA ILE A 54 -2.11 4.44 -4.15
C ILE A 54 -1.37 5.73 -3.74
N GLU A 55 -0.04 5.73 -3.88
CA GLU A 55 0.84 6.84 -3.57
C GLU A 55 0.50 8.05 -4.45
N ASN A 56 0.29 7.86 -5.76
CA ASN A 56 -0.18 8.93 -6.65
C ASN A 56 -1.54 9.49 -6.25
N ALA A 57 -2.51 8.64 -5.88
CA ALA A 57 -3.82 9.09 -5.43
C ALA A 57 -3.73 9.93 -4.13
N PHE A 58 -2.92 9.49 -3.16
CA PHE A 58 -2.69 10.26 -1.94
C PHE A 58 -1.86 11.52 -2.18
N GLY A 59 -0.92 11.51 -3.13
CA GLY A 59 -0.18 12.68 -3.57
C GLY A 59 -1.12 13.77 -4.08
N LEU A 60 -2.03 13.42 -5.00
CA LEU A 60 -3.04 14.34 -5.52
C LEU A 60 -3.99 14.84 -4.43
N LEU A 61 -4.42 13.96 -3.53
CA LEU A 61 -5.27 14.33 -2.40
C LEU A 61 -4.58 15.35 -1.49
N LYS A 62 -3.32 15.10 -1.10
CA LYS A 62 -2.51 16.00 -0.26
C LYS A 62 -2.21 17.33 -0.96
N GLN A 63 -1.92 17.32 -2.26
CA GLN A 63 -1.66 18.53 -3.03
C GLN A 63 -2.89 19.42 -3.13
N ARG A 64 -4.07 18.83 -3.37
CA ARG A 64 -5.35 19.55 -3.45
C ARG A 64 -5.78 20.08 -2.07
N PHE A 65 -5.65 19.25 -1.03
CA PHE A 65 -5.98 19.61 0.34
C PHE A 65 -4.71 19.71 1.18
N ARG A 66 -3.91 20.77 0.95
CA ARG A 66 -2.57 20.97 1.57
C ARG A 66 -2.56 20.84 3.09
N GLN A 67 -3.68 21.10 3.77
CA GLN A 67 -3.80 20.88 5.21
C GLN A 67 -3.55 19.42 5.63
N LEU A 68 -3.73 18.45 4.73
CA LEU A 68 -3.36 17.04 4.97
C LEU A 68 -1.85 16.83 5.13
N GLN A 69 -1.01 17.75 4.64
CA GLN A 69 0.44 17.70 4.83
C GLN A 69 0.85 18.15 6.25
N ARG A 70 0.00 18.93 6.94
CA ARG A 70 0.27 19.47 8.29
C ARG A 70 -1.00 19.40 9.15
N LEU A 71 -1.29 18.20 9.63
CA LEU A 71 -2.48 17.92 10.45
C LEU A 71 -2.27 18.32 11.91
N GLU A 72 -2.66 19.55 12.27
CA GLU A 72 -2.57 20.07 13.64
C GLU A 72 -3.88 19.87 14.42
N PHE A 73 -4.33 18.61 14.52
CA PHE A 73 -5.55 18.28 15.29
C PHE A 73 -5.19 17.72 16.67
N LEU A 74 -5.80 18.28 17.73
CA LEU A 74 -5.61 17.83 19.11
C LEU A 74 -6.21 16.44 19.41
N ARG A 75 -7.14 15.96 18.57
CA ARG A 75 -7.86 14.70 18.78
C ARG A 75 -7.85 13.86 17.51
N VAL A 76 -7.45 12.60 17.64
CA VAL A 76 -7.41 11.61 16.55
C VAL A 76 -8.74 11.52 15.80
N LEU A 77 -9.87 11.55 16.52
CA LEU A 77 -11.20 11.51 15.90
C LEU A 77 -11.47 12.68 14.95
N ASN A 78 -10.97 13.88 15.28
CA ASN A 78 -11.13 15.05 14.43
C ASN A 78 -10.25 14.92 13.18
N THR A 79 -9.02 14.41 13.35
CA THR A 79 -8.12 14.10 12.24
C THR A 79 -8.76 13.10 11.27
N SER A 80 -9.31 11.99 11.77
CA SER A 80 -9.95 10.98 10.93
C SER A 80 -11.15 11.54 10.16
N ARG A 81 -12.01 12.32 10.83
CA ARG A 81 -13.17 12.97 10.18
C ARG A 81 -12.72 13.95 9.10
N PHE A 82 -11.68 14.73 9.37
CA PHE A 82 -11.11 15.67 8.39
C PHE A 82 -10.57 14.94 7.17
N ILE A 83 -9.77 13.88 7.36
CA ILE A 83 -9.23 13.07 6.26
C ILE A 83 -10.37 12.48 5.41
N ILE A 84 -11.41 11.93 6.05
CA ILE A 84 -12.58 11.37 5.34
C ILE A 84 -13.30 12.45 4.54
N ALA A 85 -13.50 13.65 5.10
CA ALA A 85 -14.12 14.76 4.39
C ALA A 85 -13.31 15.16 3.16
N CYS A 86 -11.97 15.25 3.26
CA CYS A 86 -11.10 15.50 2.11
C CYS A 86 -11.25 14.41 1.04
N CYS A 87 -11.28 13.13 1.41
CA CYS A 87 -11.49 12.03 0.46
C CYS A 87 -12.84 12.14 -0.27
N VAL A 88 -13.92 12.44 0.46
CA VAL A 88 -15.26 12.60 -0.13
C VAL A 88 -15.28 13.76 -1.12
N LEU A 89 -14.75 14.92 -0.73
CA LEU A 89 -14.68 16.10 -1.59
C LEU A 89 -13.78 15.86 -2.81
N HIS A 90 -12.64 15.18 -2.65
CA HIS A 90 -11.76 14.80 -3.74
C HIS A 90 -12.48 13.95 -4.79
N ASN A 91 -13.20 12.92 -4.33
CA ASN A 91 -13.96 12.04 -5.20
C ASN A 91 -15.08 12.77 -5.93
N LEU A 92 -15.75 13.72 -5.26
CA LEU A 92 -16.74 14.58 -5.89
C LEU A 92 -16.12 15.42 -7.01
N CYS A 93 -14.95 16.02 -6.78
CA CYS A 93 -14.23 16.76 -7.82
C CYS A 93 -13.87 15.88 -9.03
N ILE A 94 -13.37 14.66 -8.80
CA ILE A 94 -13.09 13.69 -9.87
C ILE A 94 -14.36 13.38 -10.67
N MET A 95 -15.50 13.11 -10.00
CA MET A 95 -16.78 12.82 -10.67
C MET A 95 -17.26 14.00 -11.52
N ASN A 96 -16.91 15.21 -11.14
CA ASN A 96 -17.25 16.45 -11.84
C ASN A 96 -16.18 16.88 -12.87
N ASN A 97 -15.17 16.04 -13.14
CA ASN A 97 -14.05 16.33 -14.04
C ASN A 97 -13.24 17.58 -13.64
N ASP A 98 -13.26 17.94 -12.36
CA ASP A 98 -12.39 18.92 -11.72
C ASP A 98 -11.13 18.18 -11.26
N LEU A 99 -10.22 17.99 -12.22
CA LEU A 99 -8.96 17.30 -12.00
C LEU A 99 -7.91 18.29 -11.50
N TRP A 100 -7.15 17.87 -10.50
CA TRP A 100 -6.01 18.64 -10.01
C TRP A 100 -4.75 18.21 -10.76
N GLU A 101 -4.10 19.12 -11.48
CA GLU A 101 -2.82 18.84 -12.12
C GLU A 101 -1.71 18.88 -11.06
N SER A 102 -0.99 17.76 -10.90
CA SER A 102 0.13 17.69 -9.97
C SER A 102 1.30 18.53 -10.48
N VAL A 103 1.72 19.51 -9.68
CA VAL A 103 3.11 20.01 -9.74
C VAL A 103 3.94 18.99 -8.98
N THR A 104 4.69 18.17 -9.71
CA THR A 104 5.56 17.12 -9.16
C THR A 104 6.61 17.76 -8.25
N GLU A 105 6.59 17.41 -6.96
CA GLU A 105 7.76 17.28 -6.07
C GLU A 105 7.24 16.98 -4.65
N ILE A 106 7.18 15.69 -4.30
CA ILE A 106 7.17 15.27 -2.90
C ILE A 106 8.13 14.07 -2.81
N GLU A 107 9.33 14.32 -2.31
CA GLU A 107 10.23 13.27 -1.83
C GLU A 107 9.70 12.83 -0.46
N ASP A 108 9.05 11.67 -0.40
CA ASP A 108 8.78 11.02 0.88
C ASP A 108 10.10 10.36 1.34
N GLU A 109 10.69 10.88 2.42
CA GLU A 109 11.92 10.35 3.03
C GLU A 109 11.64 8.98 3.66
N ILE A 110 12.18 7.92 3.06
CA ILE A 110 12.03 6.55 3.59
C ILE A 110 13.00 6.39 4.76
N VAL A 111 12.49 6.40 5.99
CA VAL A 111 13.29 6.11 7.19
C VAL A 111 13.46 4.60 7.33
N PRO A 112 14.69 4.05 7.42
CA PRO A 112 14.91 2.64 7.69
C PRO A 112 14.42 2.29 9.09
N VAL A 113 13.48 1.35 9.20
CA VAL A 113 13.04 0.78 10.48
C VAL A 113 13.70 -0.58 10.66
N GLU A 114 14.51 -0.73 11.71
CA GLU A 114 15.04 -2.05 12.11
C GLU A 114 13.93 -2.87 12.76
N LEU A 115 13.72 -4.09 12.26
CA LEU A 115 12.66 -4.99 12.72
C LEU A 115 13.25 -6.12 13.55
N ASN A 116 12.67 -6.34 14.73
CA ASN A 116 12.92 -7.54 15.52
C ASN A 116 12.27 -8.76 14.83
N ASP A 117 13.12 -9.67 14.33
CA ASP A 117 12.74 -10.86 13.55
C ASP A 117 12.38 -12.06 14.48
N ASP A 118 11.38 -11.91 15.34
CA ASP A 118 10.85 -13.04 16.14
C ASP A 118 9.33 -13.15 15.98
N ASP A 119 8.87 -14.05 15.09
CA ASP A 119 7.44 -14.38 15.03
C ASP A 119 7.13 -15.72 14.32
N ALA A 120 6.45 -16.63 15.04
CA ALA A 120 5.90 -17.88 14.51
C ALA A 120 4.87 -17.66 13.38
N ALA A 121 4.28 -16.46 13.28
CA ALA A 121 3.32 -16.10 12.23
C ALA A 121 3.96 -15.85 10.84
N ARG A 122 5.29 -15.86 10.73
CA ARG A 122 6.01 -15.58 9.47
C ARG A 122 5.85 -16.72 8.45
N GLN A 123 6.08 -17.97 8.86
CA GLN A 123 6.06 -19.12 7.94
C GLN A 123 4.70 -19.28 7.22
N PRO A 124 3.54 -19.17 7.90
CA PRO A 124 2.24 -19.22 7.22
C PRO A 124 2.06 -18.12 6.17
N GLY A 125 2.56 -16.91 6.44
CA GLY A 125 2.51 -15.78 5.50
C GLY A 125 3.38 -16.02 4.26
N GLU A 126 4.59 -16.55 4.44
CA GLU A 126 5.49 -16.90 3.33
C GLU A 126 4.90 -17.99 2.42
N VAL A 127 4.29 -19.02 3.01
CA VAL A 127 3.58 -20.06 2.26
C VAL A 127 2.45 -19.45 1.42
N LYS A 128 1.65 -18.53 1.99
CA LYS A 128 0.61 -17.83 1.24
C LYS A 128 1.19 -17.01 0.09
N ARG A 129 2.26 -16.25 0.31
CA ARG A 129 2.92 -15.46 -0.75
C ARG A 129 3.42 -16.32 -1.90
N ILE A 130 4.07 -17.45 -1.60
CA ILE A 130 4.55 -18.40 -2.62
C ILE A 130 3.37 -18.97 -3.42
N ARG A 131 2.26 -19.30 -2.76
CA ARG A 131 1.04 -19.73 -3.45
C ARG A 131 0.52 -18.65 -4.38
N ILE A 132 0.34 -17.43 -3.89
CA ILE A 132 -0.16 -16.29 -4.68
C ILE A 132 0.77 -15.96 -5.86
N GLN A 133 2.09 -16.03 -5.64
CA GLN A 133 3.10 -15.83 -6.68
C GLN A 133 2.91 -16.79 -7.87
N ALA A 134 2.39 -18.01 -7.66
CA ALA A 134 2.09 -18.94 -8.74
C ALA A 134 0.91 -18.49 -9.63
N TYR A 135 0.08 -17.55 -9.15
CA TYR A 135 -1.09 -17.01 -9.85
C TYR A 135 -0.89 -15.59 -10.37
N ILE A 136 0.22 -14.94 -9.98
CA ILE A 136 0.64 -13.62 -10.44
C ILE A 136 1.44 -13.80 -11.73
#